data_AF-A0A1J4UL04-F1
#
_entry.id   AF-A0A1J4UL04-F1
#
_cell.length_a   1.000
_cell.length_b   1.000
_cell.length_c   1.000
_cell.angle_alpha   90.00
_cell.angle_beta   90.00
_cell.angle_gamma   90.00
#
_symmetry.space_group_name_H-M   'P 1'
#
loop_
_entity.id
_entity.type
_entity.pdbx_description
1 polymer ?
#
loop_
_entity_poly.entity_id
_entity_poly.type
_entity_poly.pdbx_seq_one_letter_code
_entity_poly.pdbx_strand_id
1 'polypeptide(L)'
;MARFGIGFALGSVLALSVLGLFLFIISALVFYLGDLYGAFGLVGLLVFEAILFIGVWRVSPWVSDKLYEWLYKLRWMTPEELSAQDSQLYKFLEATCKSEGIKTPRFGMIDDENPQAFTYGSDHWNARIVFTKGVFTFLNPDERRAVLAHELGHVVHRDFIVMTLASFILTALYTMGRVFLSSGKSSSNGGRKSGGLAFIGIISLAFYYVGTYVLLYLSRTREYWADEYAREKTGSGNYLASALVKIAYGIVSTVDTEKTKSLMEGTRTLGIYDFNSSKAFGLVGSDYVHNGDKQTVMNAIAFDLKNLWAFWLELSSSHPLTGKRIKQLLENEPSPVFDVRRAEVLDFDVNRHYGEFFADLAMKYLWLFLGVIGLTGFAFGLKAGLAGLLVGIGLGLFLRALYAFPSRAPSSTTIDDLMSDLYASPVRGRPCALNGELVGRGVPGFEFSEDFMFRDSTGLIYLDYQHGIPLLGNLLFAVTKAKSLLGGKAKCKGWFYRGLGQHVALDYLETSDGRIISRQKTLSLLGASAFAAIGLVVIAL
;
A
#
# COMPACT_ATOMS: atom_id res chain seq x y z
N MET A 1 -12.32 -2.30 -27.67
CA MET A 1 -11.95 -3.51 -26.92
C MET A 1 -10.48 -3.89 -27.13
N ALA A 2 -9.99 -4.22 -28.34
CA ALA A 2 -8.56 -4.52 -28.56
C ALA A 2 -7.55 -3.39 -28.18
N ARG A 3 -7.99 -2.12 -28.10
CA ARG A 3 -7.11 -0.97 -27.79
C ARG A 3 -6.58 -0.96 -26.34
N PHE A 4 -7.37 -1.41 -25.36
CA PHE A 4 -6.94 -1.41 -23.95
C PHE A 4 -5.95 -2.55 -23.66
N GLY A 5 -6.23 -3.76 -24.15
CA GLY A 5 -5.31 -4.90 -24.03
C GLY A 5 -3.94 -4.65 -24.67
N ILE A 6 -3.89 -3.96 -25.83
CA ILE A 6 -2.63 -3.56 -26.47
C ILE A 6 -1.85 -2.57 -25.59
N GLY A 7 -2.53 -1.61 -24.95
CA GLY A 7 -1.89 -0.65 -24.04
C GLY A 7 -1.22 -1.31 -22.83
N PHE A 8 -1.91 -2.23 -22.16
CA PHE A 8 -1.36 -2.95 -20.99
C PHE A 8 -0.25 -3.93 -21.37
N ALA A 9 -0.37 -4.59 -22.53
CA ALA A 9 0.70 -5.43 -23.07
C ALA A 9 1.95 -4.60 -23.40
N LEU A 10 1.79 -3.45 -24.07
CA LEU A 10 2.89 -2.51 -24.34
C LEU A 10 3.53 -1.99 -23.05
N GLY A 11 2.73 -1.63 -22.05
CA GLY A 11 3.22 -1.21 -20.73
C GLY A 11 4.06 -2.31 -20.05
N SER A 12 3.63 -3.56 -20.15
CA SER A 12 4.35 -4.71 -19.60
C SER A 12 5.69 -4.95 -20.33
N VAL A 13 5.67 -4.91 -21.67
CA VAL A 13 6.87 -5.06 -22.51
C VAL A 13 7.86 -3.93 -22.25
N LEU A 14 7.38 -2.69 -22.12
CA LEU A 14 8.21 -1.53 -21.82
C LEU A 14 8.88 -1.69 -20.44
N ALA A 15 8.13 -2.05 -19.40
CA ALA A 15 8.67 -2.25 -18.06
C ALA A 15 9.75 -3.36 -18.04
N LEU A 16 9.49 -4.51 -18.68
CA LEU A 16 10.47 -5.58 -18.80
C LEU A 16 11.71 -5.16 -19.62
N SER A 17 11.52 -4.35 -20.67
CA SER A 17 12.61 -3.84 -21.50
C SER A 17 13.47 -2.84 -20.75
N VAL A 18 12.88 -1.97 -19.92
CA VAL A 18 13.62 -1.05 -19.03
C VAL A 18 14.43 -1.82 -17.99
N LEU A 19 13.84 -2.82 -17.33
CA LEU A 19 14.56 -3.68 -16.38
C LEU A 19 15.70 -4.45 -17.08
N GLY A 20 15.41 -5.04 -18.25
CA GLY A 20 16.41 -5.73 -19.06
C GLY A 20 17.55 -4.81 -19.50
N LEU A 21 17.25 -3.56 -19.84
CA LEU A 21 18.25 -2.54 -20.17
C LEU A 21 19.13 -2.20 -18.97
N PHE A 22 18.58 -2.06 -17.77
CA PHE A 22 19.38 -1.85 -16.56
C PHE A 22 20.38 -2.99 -16.34
N LEU A 23 19.90 -4.23 -16.42
CA LEU A 23 20.76 -5.41 -16.28
C LEU A 23 21.83 -5.45 -17.38
N PHE A 24 21.44 -5.18 -18.62
CA PHE A 24 22.36 -5.12 -19.75
C PHE A 24 23.47 -4.08 -19.55
N ILE A 25 23.13 -2.86 -19.12
CA ILE A 25 24.10 -1.79 -18.86
C ILE A 25 25.09 -2.22 -17.77
N ILE A 26 24.61 -2.81 -16.67
CA ILE A 26 25.49 -3.27 -15.59
C ILE A 26 26.39 -4.41 -16.06
N SER A 27 25.84 -5.40 -16.76
CA SER A 27 26.62 -6.49 -17.33
C SER A 27 27.70 -5.96 -18.29
N ALA A 28 27.35 -5.06 -19.21
CA ALA A 28 28.30 -4.45 -20.14
C ALA A 28 29.39 -3.65 -19.40
N LEU A 29 29.04 -2.93 -18.34
CA LEU A 29 29.98 -2.18 -17.52
C LEU A 29 30.96 -3.10 -16.78
N VAL A 30 30.48 -4.25 -16.28
CA VAL A 30 31.35 -5.27 -15.67
C VAL A 30 32.29 -5.88 -16.72
N PHE A 31 31.82 -6.17 -17.93
CA PHE A 31 32.67 -6.65 -19.02
C PHE A 31 33.73 -5.62 -19.45
N TYR A 32 33.36 -4.33 -19.46
CA TYR A 32 34.27 -3.25 -19.86
C TYR A 32 35.33 -2.93 -18.79
N LEU A 33 34.95 -2.95 -17.51
CA LEU A 33 35.83 -2.57 -16.40
C LEU A 33 36.53 -3.77 -15.72
N GLY A 34 36.02 -4.98 -15.92
CA GLY A 34 36.51 -6.21 -15.30
C GLY A 34 37.57 -6.92 -16.13
N ASP A 35 38.49 -7.62 -15.46
CA ASP A 35 39.37 -8.59 -16.11
C ASP A 35 38.59 -9.88 -16.45
N LEU A 36 39.14 -10.75 -17.31
CA LEU A 36 38.49 -12.02 -17.71
C LEU A 36 37.95 -12.84 -16.53
N TYR A 37 38.70 -12.93 -15.44
CA TYR A 37 38.26 -13.62 -14.21
C TYR A 37 37.02 -12.98 -13.56
N GLY A 38 36.90 -11.65 -13.60
CA GLY A 38 35.72 -10.92 -13.12
C GLY A 38 34.50 -11.16 -14.00
N ALA A 39 34.69 -11.23 -15.32
CA ALA A 39 33.64 -11.57 -16.27
C ALA A 39 33.14 -13.01 -16.09
N PHE A 40 34.05 -13.98 -15.95
CA PHE A 40 33.68 -15.37 -15.63
C PHE A 40 32.98 -15.49 -14.28
N GLY A 41 33.42 -14.73 -13.27
CA GLY A 41 32.75 -14.65 -11.97
C GLY A 41 31.32 -14.13 -12.08
N LEU A 42 31.08 -13.10 -12.90
CA LEU A 42 29.74 -12.56 -13.14
C LEU A 42 28.83 -13.57 -13.85
N VAL A 43 29.33 -14.22 -14.91
CA VAL A 43 28.55 -15.25 -15.63
C VAL A 43 28.22 -16.40 -14.69
N GLY A 44 29.19 -16.86 -13.90
CA GLY A 44 28.97 -17.90 -12.89
C GLY A 44 27.91 -17.50 -11.86
N LEU A 45 27.97 -16.27 -11.36
CA LEU A 45 26.98 -15.72 -10.43
C LEU A 45 25.57 -15.70 -11.03
N LEU A 46 25.41 -15.16 -12.24
CA LEU A 46 24.12 -15.07 -12.93
C LEU A 46 23.55 -16.45 -13.29
N VAL A 47 24.40 -17.40 -13.71
CA VAL A 47 23.98 -18.77 -13.98
C VAL A 47 23.54 -19.46 -12.70
N PHE A 48 24.31 -19.32 -11.62
CA PHE A 48 23.96 -19.86 -10.31
C PHE A 48 22.63 -19.29 -9.81
N GLU A 49 22.45 -17.98 -9.90
CA GLU A 49 21.21 -17.29 -9.52
C GLU A 49 20.05 -17.77 -10.39
N ALA A 50 20.22 -17.89 -11.70
CA ALA A 50 19.18 -18.40 -12.60
C ALA A 50 18.78 -19.85 -12.25
N ILE A 51 19.74 -20.72 -11.93
CA ILE A 51 19.45 -22.10 -11.51
C ILE A 51 18.64 -22.11 -10.20
N LEU A 52 19.08 -21.36 -9.19
CA LEU A 52 18.34 -21.24 -7.94
C LEU A 52 16.94 -20.69 -8.17
N PHE A 53 16.81 -19.68 -9.02
CA PHE A 53 15.56 -19.02 -9.31
C PHE A 53 14.57 -19.94 -10.04
N ILE A 54 15.04 -20.73 -11.02
CA ILE A 54 14.23 -21.78 -11.67
C ILE A 54 13.80 -22.82 -10.63
N GLY A 55 14.69 -23.24 -9.75
CA GLY A 55 14.38 -24.17 -8.65
C GLY A 55 13.27 -23.64 -7.73
N VAL A 56 13.40 -22.40 -7.27
CA VAL A 56 12.42 -21.72 -6.41
C VAL A 56 11.10 -21.51 -7.14
N TRP A 57 11.11 -20.94 -8.35
CA TRP A 57 9.90 -20.73 -9.15
C TRP A 57 9.12 -22.03 -9.35
N ARG A 58 9.84 -23.12 -9.64
CA ARG A 58 9.23 -24.43 -9.80
C ARG A 58 8.61 -24.93 -8.50
N VAL A 59 9.36 -24.92 -7.40
CA VAL A 59 8.96 -25.57 -6.13
C VAL A 59 8.01 -24.71 -5.28
N SER A 60 8.05 -23.39 -5.43
CA SER A 60 7.33 -22.41 -4.61
C SER A 60 5.83 -22.65 -4.45
N PRO A 61 5.06 -23.13 -5.44
CA PRO A 61 3.63 -23.31 -5.24
C PRO A 61 3.30 -24.42 -4.24
N TRP A 62 4.09 -25.49 -4.19
CA TRP A 62 3.88 -26.57 -3.21
C TRP A 62 4.32 -26.18 -1.80
N VAL A 63 5.37 -25.36 -1.69
CA VAL A 63 5.76 -24.76 -0.41
C VAL A 63 4.65 -23.83 0.09
N SER A 64 4.07 -23.02 -0.79
CA SER A 64 2.96 -22.12 -0.47
C SER A 64 1.71 -22.89 -0.04
N ASP A 65 1.37 -24.00 -0.74
CA ASP A 65 0.27 -24.88 -0.34
C ASP A 65 0.43 -25.32 1.13
N LYS A 66 1.63 -25.81 1.51
CA LYS A 66 1.91 -26.26 2.88
C LYS A 66 1.94 -25.13 3.90
N LEU A 67 2.48 -23.97 3.51
CA LEU A 67 2.52 -22.79 4.36
C LEU A 67 1.10 -22.32 4.70
N TYR A 68 0.22 -22.21 3.71
CA TYR A 68 -1.15 -21.75 3.89
C TYR A 68 -2.03 -22.80 4.60
N GLU A 69 -1.84 -24.09 4.34
CA GLU A 69 -2.46 -25.18 5.13
C GLU A 69 -2.07 -25.07 6.61
N TRP A 70 -0.78 -24.84 6.90
CA TRP A 70 -0.26 -24.80 8.26
C TRP A 70 -0.68 -23.54 9.03
N LEU A 71 -0.38 -22.36 8.48
CA LEU A 71 -0.59 -21.06 9.12
C LEU A 71 -2.05 -20.62 9.08
N TYR A 72 -2.72 -20.77 7.94
CA TYR A 72 -4.04 -20.19 7.71
C TYR A 72 -5.17 -21.20 7.74
N LYS A 73 -4.87 -22.50 7.81
CA LYS A 73 -5.87 -23.59 7.74
C LYS A 73 -6.60 -23.60 6.40
N LEU A 74 -5.87 -23.30 5.33
CA LEU A 74 -6.36 -23.45 3.96
C LEU A 74 -6.88 -24.87 3.75
N ARG A 75 -8.14 -24.97 3.30
CA ARG A 75 -8.80 -26.22 2.93
C ARG A 75 -9.02 -26.25 1.42
N TRP A 76 -8.49 -27.27 0.76
CA TRP A 76 -8.76 -27.51 -0.64
C TRP A 76 -10.18 -28.04 -0.83
N MET A 77 -10.91 -27.48 -1.79
CA MET A 77 -12.29 -27.89 -2.08
C MET A 77 -12.31 -28.87 -3.26
N THR A 78 -13.16 -29.89 -3.16
CA THR A 78 -13.46 -30.73 -4.33
C THR A 78 -14.45 -30.01 -5.26
N PRO A 79 -14.54 -30.41 -6.53
CA PRO A 79 -15.56 -29.88 -7.44
C PRO A 79 -16.98 -29.98 -6.89
N GLU A 80 -17.31 -31.07 -6.20
CA GLU A 80 -18.62 -31.31 -5.59
C GLU A 80 -18.87 -30.33 -4.44
N GLU A 81 -17.88 -30.11 -3.57
CA GLU A 81 -17.98 -29.15 -2.47
C GLU A 81 -18.14 -27.72 -2.98
N LEU A 82 -17.38 -27.33 -4.02
CA LEU A 82 -17.47 -25.99 -4.59
C LEU A 82 -18.82 -25.77 -5.29
N SER A 83 -19.32 -26.78 -6.00
CA SER A 83 -20.65 -26.73 -6.63
C SER A 83 -21.77 -26.67 -5.59
N ALA A 84 -21.62 -27.36 -4.45
CA ALA A 84 -22.57 -27.29 -3.34
C ALA A 84 -22.55 -25.92 -2.64
N GLN A 85 -21.37 -25.31 -2.49
CA GLN A 85 -21.21 -23.98 -1.91
C GLN A 85 -21.75 -22.87 -2.83
N ASP A 86 -21.36 -22.89 -4.12
CA ASP A 86 -21.80 -21.94 -5.13
C ASP A 86 -21.75 -22.57 -6.53
N SER A 87 -22.89 -23.14 -6.95
CA SER A 87 -23.02 -23.82 -8.25
C SER A 87 -22.78 -22.88 -9.43
N GLN A 88 -23.12 -21.58 -9.30
CA GLN A 88 -22.90 -20.61 -10.37
C GLN A 88 -21.41 -20.28 -10.52
N LEU A 89 -20.71 -20.12 -9.40
CA LEU A 89 -19.26 -19.90 -9.38
C LEU A 89 -18.50 -21.09 -9.97
N TYR A 90 -18.86 -22.32 -9.58
CA TYR A 90 -18.24 -23.53 -10.11
C TYR A 90 -18.45 -23.69 -11.63
N LYS A 91 -19.69 -23.53 -12.11
CA LYS A 91 -19.99 -23.60 -13.56
C LYS A 91 -19.24 -22.52 -14.34
N PHE A 92 -19.12 -21.32 -13.79
CA PHE A 92 -18.37 -20.24 -14.39
C PHE A 92 -16.87 -20.55 -14.47
N LEU A 93 -16.28 -21.11 -13.40
CA LEU A 93 -14.90 -21.59 -13.37
C LEU A 93 -14.65 -22.61 -14.49
N GLU A 94 -15.47 -23.66 -14.55
CA GLU A 94 -15.33 -24.74 -15.52
C GLU A 94 -15.50 -24.23 -16.97
N ALA A 95 -16.54 -23.44 -17.22
CA ALA A 95 -16.80 -22.87 -18.54
C ALA A 95 -15.66 -21.94 -18.99
N THR A 96 -15.15 -21.10 -18.09
CA THR A 96 -14.04 -20.18 -18.40
C THR A 96 -12.76 -20.96 -18.69
N CYS A 97 -12.36 -21.90 -17.82
CA CYS A 97 -11.17 -22.73 -18.05
C CYS A 97 -11.25 -23.53 -19.35
N LYS A 98 -12.43 -24.09 -19.67
CA LYS A 98 -12.67 -24.79 -20.94
C LYS A 98 -12.54 -23.86 -22.14
N SER A 99 -13.10 -22.65 -22.07
CA SER A 99 -13.02 -21.67 -23.16
C SER A 99 -11.60 -21.18 -23.43
N GLU A 100 -10.77 -21.09 -22.39
CA GLU A 100 -9.37 -20.64 -22.46
C GLU A 100 -8.38 -21.78 -22.73
N GLY A 101 -8.84 -23.04 -22.72
CA GLY A 101 -7.97 -24.20 -22.88
C GLY A 101 -6.94 -24.37 -21.76
N ILE A 102 -7.24 -23.88 -20.55
CA ILE A 102 -6.35 -24.01 -19.38
C ILE A 102 -6.83 -25.11 -18.44
N LYS A 103 -5.90 -25.68 -17.68
CA LYS A 103 -6.24 -26.62 -16.61
C LYS A 103 -6.97 -25.86 -15.51
N THR A 104 -8.09 -26.43 -15.03
CA THR A 104 -8.82 -25.86 -13.89
C THR A 104 -7.89 -25.70 -12.67
N PRO A 105 -7.69 -24.47 -12.16
CA PRO A 105 -6.90 -24.23 -10.97
C PRO A 105 -7.45 -24.99 -9.76
N ARG A 106 -6.58 -25.36 -8.80
CA ARG A 106 -7.07 -25.89 -7.53
C ARG A 106 -7.75 -24.77 -6.76
N PHE A 107 -8.98 -24.99 -6.32
CA PHE A 107 -9.72 -24.02 -5.52
C PHE A 107 -9.57 -24.33 -4.04
N GLY A 108 -9.22 -23.32 -3.25
CA GLY A 108 -9.06 -23.42 -1.81
C GLY A 108 -9.91 -22.39 -1.07
N MET A 109 -10.23 -22.71 0.18
CA MET A 109 -10.97 -21.83 1.07
C MET A 109 -10.24 -21.64 2.39
N ILE A 110 -10.18 -20.40 2.87
CA ILE A 110 -9.69 -20.05 4.21
C ILE A 110 -10.90 -19.59 5.05
N ASP A 111 -11.03 -20.15 6.25
CA ASP A 111 -12.05 -19.73 7.22
C ASP A 111 -11.59 -18.43 7.92
N ASP A 112 -11.72 -17.32 7.19
CA ASP A 112 -11.51 -15.95 7.65
C ASP A 112 -12.66 -15.07 7.13
N GLU A 113 -13.22 -14.23 8.00
CA GLU A 113 -14.35 -13.36 7.66
C GLU A 113 -13.93 -12.14 6.84
N ASN A 114 -12.64 -11.79 6.77
CA ASN A 114 -12.15 -10.70 5.93
C ASN A 114 -12.25 -11.12 4.46
N PRO A 115 -12.96 -10.38 3.60
CA PRO A 115 -13.08 -10.75 2.20
C PRO A 115 -11.74 -10.58 1.50
N GLN A 116 -11.16 -11.68 1.04
CA GLN A 116 -9.94 -11.71 0.26
C GLN A 116 -9.98 -12.85 -0.73
N ALA A 117 -9.51 -12.58 -1.94
CA ALA A 117 -9.26 -13.56 -2.98
C ALA A 117 -7.84 -13.34 -3.49
N PHE A 118 -7.13 -14.43 -3.77
CA PHE A 118 -5.79 -14.35 -4.34
C PHE A 118 -5.47 -15.60 -5.16
N THR A 119 -4.55 -15.44 -6.10
CA THR A 119 -4.09 -16.53 -6.97
C THR A 119 -2.57 -16.67 -6.89
N TYR A 120 -2.10 -17.90 -6.85
CA TYR A 120 -0.67 -18.20 -6.91
C TYR A 120 -0.38 -19.49 -7.68
N GLY A 121 0.82 -19.58 -8.24
CA GLY A 121 1.24 -20.71 -9.05
C GLY A 121 2.57 -20.46 -9.72
N SER A 122 3.03 -21.44 -10.48
CA SER A 122 4.20 -21.29 -11.34
C SER A 122 3.80 -20.91 -12.77
N ASP A 123 2.67 -21.44 -13.25
CA ASP A 123 2.21 -21.29 -14.64
C ASP A 123 0.73 -21.70 -14.74
N HIS A 124 0.10 -21.53 -15.91
CA HIS A 124 -1.33 -21.78 -16.16
C HIS A 124 -1.79 -23.23 -15.87
N TRP A 125 -0.87 -24.20 -15.90
CA TRP A 125 -1.14 -25.61 -15.61
C TRP A 125 -0.94 -25.99 -14.14
N ASN A 126 -0.47 -25.04 -13.32
CA ASN A 126 -0.13 -25.24 -11.91
C ASN A 126 -0.57 -24.04 -11.06
N ALA A 127 -1.81 -23.58 -11.26
CA ALA A 127 -2.41 -22.45 -10.55
C ALA A 127 -3.33 -22.91 -9.40
N ARG A 128 -3.42 -22.07 -8.36
CA ARG A 128 -4.36 -22.17 -7.26
C ARG A 128 -5.08 -20.85 -7.09
N ILE A 129 -6.38 -20.91 -6.84
CA ILE A 129 -7.21 -19.76 -6.48
C ILE A 129 -7.73 -20.01 -5.07
N VAL A 130 -7.57 -19.03 -4.18
CA VAL A 130 -7.99 -19.16 -2.79
C VAL A 130 -8.91 -18.01 -2.42
N PHE A 131 -10.10 -18.35 -1.91
CA PHE A 131 -11.07 -17.39 -1.40
C PHE A 131 -11.18 -17.52 0.12
N THR A 132 -11.33 -16.42 0.82
CA THR A 132 -11.74 -16.45 2.22
C THR A 132 -13.26 -16.60 2.33
N LYS A 133 -13.75 -17.02 3.49
CA LYS A 133 -15.17 -17.05 3.81
C LYS A 133 -15.83 -15.67 3.67
N GLY A 134 -15.11 -14.60 4.02
CA GLY A 134 -15.56 -13.22 3.84
C GLY A 134 -16.03 -12.89 2.43
N VAL A 135 -15.42 -13.46 1.39
CA VAL A 135 -15.85 -13.27 0.00
C VAL A 135 -17.30 -13.74 -0.20
N PHE A 136 -17.70 -14.83 0.45
CA PHE A 136 -19.07 -15.35 0.41
C PHE A 136 -20.04 -14.59 1.33
N THR A 137 -19.52 -13.95 2.38
CA THR A 137 -20.29 -13.12 3.31
C THR A 137 -20.65 -11.76 2.71
N PHE A 138 -19.69 -11.07 2.07
CA PHE A 138 -19.86 -9.69 1.62
C PHE A 138 -20.34 -9.55 0.17
N LEU A 139 -20.00 -10.51 -0.70
CA LEU A 139 -20.27 -10.39 -2.14
C LEU A 139 -21.46 -11.22 -2.58
N ASN A 140 -22.24 -10.69 -3.52
CA ASN A 140 -23.31 -11.43 -4.19
C ASN A 140 -22.73 -12.40 -5.26
N PRO A 141 -23.52 -13.32 -5.83
CA PRO A 141 -23.02 -14.30 -6.80
C PRO A 141 -22.35 -13.70 -8.04
N ASP A 142 -22.83 -12.56 -8.54
CA ASP A 142 -22.27 -11.93 -9.75
C ASP A 142 -20.93 -11.24 -9.44
N GLU A 143 -20.84 -10.57 -8.28
CA GLU A 143 -19.63 -10.00 -7.73
C GLU A 143 -18.56 -11.07 -7.49
N ARG A 144 -18.93 -12.24 -6.92
CA ARG A 144 -18.01 -13.37 -6.74
C ARG A 144 -17.48 -13.91 -8.06
N ARG A 145 -18.32 -14.01 -9.10
CA ARG A 145 -17.86 -14.41 -10.43
C ARG A 145 -16.92 -13.39 -11.06
N ALA A 146 -17.13 -12.10 -10.82
CA ALA A 146 -16.23 -11.05 -11.28
C ALA A 146 -14.87 -11.10 -10.57
N VAL A 147 -14.85 -11.33 -9.26
CA VAL A 147 -13.62 -11.57 -8.51
C VAL A 147 -12.90 -12.81 -9.04
N LEU A 148 -13.62 -13.93 -9.24
CA LEU A 148 -13.03 -15.14 -9.81
C LEU A 148 -12.49 -14.92 -11.23
N ALA A 149 -13.19 -14.14 -12.05
CA ALA A 149 -12.76 -13.80 -13.39
C ALA A 149 -11.45 -12.99 -13.36
N HIS A 150 -11.34 -12.02 -12.45
CA HIS A 150 -10.11 -11.25 -12.23
C HIS A 150 -8.94 -12.19 -11.88
N GLU A 151 -9.14 -13.07 -10.89
CA GLU A 151 -8.15 -14.07 -10.47
C GLU A 151 -7.74 -15.02 -11.61
N LEU A 152 -8.70 -15.47 -12.43
CA LEU A 152 -8.43 -16.27 -13.63
C LEU A 152 -7.66 -15.49 -14.69
N GLY A 153 -7.88 -14.17 -14.79
CA GLY A 153 -7.12 -13.28 -15.65
C GLY A 153 -5.61 -13.38 -15.41
N HIS A 154 -5.19 -13.46 -14.14
CA HIS A 154 -3.79 -13.66 -13.80
C HIS A 154 -3.23 -15.00 -14.30
N VAL A 155 -4.04 -16.06 -14.24
CA VAL A 155 -3.67 -17.39 -14.74
C VAL A 155 -3.55 -17.39 -16.27
N VAL A 156 -4.55 -16.84 -16.95
CA VAL A 156 -4.64 -16.80 -18.42
C VAL A 156 -3.50 -15.96 -19.00
N HIS A 157 -3.24 -14.79 -18.43
CA HIS A 157 -2.18 -13.90 -18.89
C HIS A 157 -0.78 -14.26 -18.36
N ARG A 158 -0.65 -15.37 -17.63
CA ARG A 158 0.62 -15.88 -17.06
C ARG A 158 1.38 -14.87 -16.20
N ASP A 159 0.65 -14.16 -15.35
CA ASP A 159 1.20 -13.13 -14.47
C ASP A 159 2.37 -13.61 -13.62
N PHE A 160 2.28 -14.85 -13.14
CA PHE A 160 3.33 -15.47 -12.33
C PHE A 160 4.68 -15.40 -13.03
N ILE A 161 4.77 -15.77 -14.32
CA ILE A 161 6.04 -15.81 -15.06
C ILE A 161 6.56 -14.39 -15.31
N VAL A 162 5.67 -13.48 -15.69
CA VAL A 162 6.01 -12.07 -15.98
C VAL A 162 6.60 -11.39 -14.75
N MET A 163 5.91 -11.50 -13.61
CA MET A 163 6.36 -10.90 -12.35
C MET A 163 7.60 -11.59 -11.77
N THR A 164 7.70 -12.91 -11.95
CA THR A 164 8.87 -13.72 -11.60
C THR A 164 10.10 -13.25 -12.39
N LEU A 165 10.01 -13.11 -13.70
CA LEU A 165 11.12 -12.62 -14.53
C LEU A 165 11.56 -11.21 -14.17
N ALA A 166 10.62 -10.30 -13.93
CA ALA A 166 10.92 -8.93 -13.49
C ALA A 166 11.65 -8.92 -12.13
N SER A 167 11.20 -9.77 -11.19
CA SER A 167 11.82 -9.90 -9.86
C SER A 167 13.21 -10.52 -9.90
N PHE A 168 13.46 -11.45 -10.83
CA PHE A 168 14.79 -12.00 -11.08
C PHE A 168 15.78 -10.90 -11.48
N ILE A 169 15.40 -10.05 -12.43
CA ILE A 169 16.26 -8.94 -12.89
C ILE A 169 16.64 -8.01 -11.73
N LEU A 170 15.67 -7.69 -10.86
CA LEU A 170 15.93 -6.86 -9.69
C LEU A 170 16.83 -7.54 -8.66
N THR A 171 16.63 -8.84 -8.43
CA THR A 171 17.45 -9.62 -7.51
C THR A 171 18.90 -9.68 -8.02
N ALA A 172 19.09 -9.85 -9.32
CA ALA A 172 20.42 -9.82 -9.94
C ALA A 172 21.10 -8.46 -9.77
N LEU A 173 20.39 -7.34 -10.03
CA LEU A 173 20.90 -5.98 -9.81
C LEU A 173 21.28 -5.73 -8.35
N TYR A 174 20.45 -6.18 -7.40
CA TYR A 174 20.76 -6.08 -5.98
C TYR A 174 22.00 -6.89 -5.60
N THR A 175 22.05 -8.16 -6.02
CA THR A 175 23.16 -9.08 -5.72
C THR A 175 24.47 -8.54 -6.30
N MET A 176 24.47 -8.10 -7.56
CA MET A 176 25.60 -7.42 -8.18
C MET A 176 26.02 -6.19 -7.35
N GLY A 177 25.08 -5.33 -6.99
CA GLY A 177 25.33 -4.15 -6.16
C GLY A 177 26.07 -4.49 -4.86
N ARG A 178 25.58 -5.50 -4.13
CA ARG A 178 26.16 -5.97 -2.87
C ARG A 178 27.55 -6.60 -3.06
N VAL A 179 27.70 -7.47 -4.05
CA VAL A 179 28.97 -8.16 -4.35
C VAL A 179 30.04 -7.14 -4.73
N PHE A 180 29.77 -6.25 -5.70
CA PHE A 180 30.77 -5.29 -6.18
C PHE A 180 31.16 -4.25 -5.13
N LEU A 181 30.21 -3.79 -4.29
CA LEU A 181 30.53 -2.93 -3.15
C LEU A 181 31.42 -3.62 -2.12
N SER A 182 31.19 -4.91 -1.85
CA SER A 182 32.00 -5.69 -0.92
C SER A 182 33.40 -5.95 -1.47
N SER A 183 33.50 -6.33 -2.75
CA SER A 183 34.78 -6.56 -3.45
C SER A 183 35.61 -5.29 -3.57
N GLY A 184 34.99 -4.12 -3.74
CA GLY A 184 35.67 -2.82 -3.74
C GLY A 184 36.38 -2.51 -2.42
N LYS A 185 35.81 -2.93 -1.28
CA LYS A 185 36.37 -2.72 0.07
C LYS A 185 37.51 -3.67 0.43
N SER A 186 37.51 -4.89 -0.12
CA SER A 186 38.49 -5.94 0.22
C SER A 186 39.79 -5.85 -0.60
N SER A 187 39.89 -4.94 -1.56
CA SER A 187 41.08 -4.75 -2.39
C SER A 187 42.12 -3.91 -1.63
N SER A 188 43.06 -4.57 -0.94
CA SER A 188 44.15 -3.91 -0.19
C SER A 188 45.28 -3.36 -1.07
N ASN A 189 45.32 -3.70 -2.36
CA ASN A 189 46.24 -3.12 -3.33
C ASN A 189 45.56 -1.92 -4.03
N GLY A 190 45.68 -0.74 -3.42
CA GLY A 190 45.07 0.51 -3.85
C GLY A 190 45.37 0.88 -5.31
N GLY A 191 44.32 0.99 -6.12
CA GLY A 191 44.39 1.48 -7.49
C GLY A 191 43.00 1.79 -8.08
N ARG A 192 42.97 2.43 -9.27
CA ARG A 192 41.74 2.77 -10.05
C ARG A 192 40.71 1.63 -10.15
N LYS A 193 41.15 0.37 -10.07
CA LYS A 193 40.30 -0.84 -10.12
C LYS A 193 39.34 -0.97 -8.92
N SER A 194 39.76 -0.63 -7.70
CA SER A 194 38.88 -0.66 -6.51
C SER A 194 37.75 0.38 -6.61
N GLY A 195 38.07 1.58 -7.11
CA GLY A 195 37.09 2.63 -7.38
C GLY A 195 36.07 2.27 -8.47
N GLY A 196 36.52 1.58 -9.53
CA GLY A 196 35.64 1.09 -10.60
C GLY A 196 34.60 0.07 -10.11
N LEU A 197 35.00 -0.91 -9.30
CA LEU A 197 34.08 -1.90 -8.75
C LEU A 197 33.07 -1.27 -7.78
N ALA A 198 33.52 -0.36 -6.91
CA ALA A 198 32.61 0.37 -6.03
C ALA A 198 31.56 1.17 -6.82
N PHE A 199 31.97 1.81 -7.92
CA PHE A 199 31.07 2.56 -8.80
C PHE A 199 30.01 1.66 -9.46
N ILE A 200 30.41 0.50 -10.00
CA ILE A 200 29.46 -0.50 -10.53
C ILE A 200 28.45 -0.91 -9.46
N GLY A 201 28.93 -1.15 -8.24
CA GLY A 201 28.08 -1.54 -7.13
C GLY A 201 27.05 -0.46 -6.76
N ILE A 202 27.47 0.81 -6.72
CA ILE A 202 26.58 1.96 -6.46
C ILE A 202 25.52 2.09 -7.56
N ILE A 203 25.90 2.05 -8.84
CA ILE A 203 24.93 2.16 -9.95
C ILE A 203 23.97 0.98 -9.95
N SER A 204 24.45 -0.24 -9.69
CA SER A 204 23.59 -1.43 -9.63
C SER A 204 22.52 -1.30 -8.54
N LEU A 205 22.89 -0.79 -7.36
CA LEU A 205 21.90 -0.49 -6.32
C LEU A 205 20.96 0.65 -6.70
N ALA A 206 21.46 1.70 -7.36
CA ALA A 206 20.60 2.78 -7.86
C ALA A 206 19.55 2.24 -8.86
N PHE A 207 19.97 1.39 -9.79
CA PHE A 207 19.06 0.71 -10.74
C PHE A 207 18.12 -0.27 -10.04
N TYR A 208 18.55 -0.96 -8.98
CA TYR A 208 17.64 -1.77 -8.16
C TYR A 208 16.53 -0.91 -7.53
N TYR A 209 16.87 0.24 -6.93
CA TYR A 209 15.88 1.12 -6.31
C TYR A 209 14.93 1.72 -7.36
N VAL A 210 15.45 2.22 -8.49
CA VAL A 210 14.62 2.74 -9.59
C VAL A 210 13.77 1.62 -10.20
N GLY A 211 14.37 0.47 -10.43
CA GLY A 211 13.70 -0.70 -11.00
C GLY A 211 12.61 -1.27 -10.09
N THR A 212 12.69 -1.08 -8.77
CA THR A 212 11.59 -1.43 -7.85
C THR A 212 10.31 -0.67 -8.20
N TYR A 213 10.41 0.62 -8.54
CA TYR A 213 9.25 1.39 -9.00
C TYR A 213 8.73 0.92 -10.36
N VAL A 214 9.63 0.46 -11.26
CA VAL A 214 9.25 -0.15 -12.54
C VAL A 214 8.52 -1.48 -12.33
N LEU A 215 8.97 -2.31 -11.38
CA LEU A 215 8.28 -3.55 -10.99
C LEU A 215 6.89 -3.25 -10.40
N LEU A 216 6.77 -2.26 -9.53
CA LEU A 216 5.46 -1.85 -8.99
C LEU A 216 4.54 -1.31 -10.08
N TYR A 217 5.06 -0.55 -11.05
CA TYR A 217 4.30 -0.14 -12.23
C TYR A 217 3.84 -1.33 -13.08
N LEU A 218 4.71 -2.32 -13.29
CA LEU A 218 4.36 -3.56 -13.97
C LEU A 218 3.22 -4.27 -13.24
N SER A 219 3.33 -4.44 -11.91
CA SER A 219 2.28 -5.03 -11.06
C SER A 219 0.93 -4.34 -11.27
N ARG A 220 0.89 -3.00 -11.20
CA ARG A 220 -0.34 -2.22 -11.43
C ARG A 220 -0.91 -2.39 -12.84
N THR A 221 -0.04 -2.49 -13.84
CA THR A 221 -0.45 -2.73 -15.22
C THR A 221 -1.12 -4.10 -15.37
N ARG A 222 -0.66 -5.11 -14.63
CA ARG A 222 -1.23 -6.46 -14.64
C ARG A 222 -2.59 -6.52 -13.94
N GLU A 223 -2.78 -5.75 -12.87
CA GLU A 223 -4.10 -5.56 -12.24
C GLU A 223 -5.13 -4.98 -13.20
N TYR A 224 -4.79 -3.92 -13.94
CA TYR A 224 -5.71 -3.35 -14.94
C TYR A 224 -6.07 -4.35 -16.04
N TRP A 225 -5.13 -5.23 -16.41
CA TRP A 225 -5.39 -6.26 -17.41
C TRP A 225 -6.30 -7.38 -16.87
N ALA A 226 -6.15 -7.75 -15.61
CA ALA A 226 -7.06 -8.68 -14.92
C ALA A 226 -8.46 -8.07 -14.71
N ASP A 227 -8.55 -6.79 -14.38
CA ASP A 227 -9.81 -6.04 -14.29
C ASP A 227 -10.58 -6.03 -15.61
N GLU A 228 -9.89 -5.74 -16.72
CA GLU A 228 -10.50 -5.75 -18.05
C GLU A 228 -10.94 -7.17 -18.46
N TYR A 229 -10.15 -8.19 -18.13
CA TYR A 229 -10.55 -9.58 -18.38
C TYR A 229 -11.80 -9.97 -17.59
N ALA A 230 -11.90 -9.54 -16.33
CA ALA A 230 -13.09 -9.75 -15.52
C ALA A 230 -14.32 -9.07 -16.12
N ARG A 231 -14.16 -7.82 -16.60
CA ARG A 231 -15.21 -7.07 -17.31
C ARG A 231 -15.69 -7.82 -18.55
N GLU A 232 -14.77 -8.33 -19.37
CA GLU A 232 -15.08 -9.07 -20.59
C GLU A 232 -15.78 -10.40 -20.30
N LYS A 233 -15.32 -11.18 -19.32
CA LYS A 233 -15.89 -12.50 -19.00
C LYS A 233 -17.20 -12.45 -18.26
N THR A 234 -17.43 -11.41 -17.45
CA THR A 234 -18.70 -11.24 -16.74
C THR A 234 -19.71 -10.37 -17.50
N GLY A 235 -19.27 -9.68 -18.55
CA GLY A 235 -20.10 -8.85 -19.41
C GLY A 235 -20.43 -7.47 -18.84
N SER A 236 -20.00 -7.13 -17.62
CA SER A 236 -20.13 -5.78 -17.06
C SER A 236 -19.08 -5.49 -15.99
N GLY A 237 -18.47 -4.31 -16.06
CA GLY A 237 -17.52 -3.82 -15.06
C GLY A 237 -18.17 -3.45 -13.72
N ASN A 238 -19.51 -3.34 -13.69
CA ASN A 238 -20.27 -3.03 -12.48
C ASN A 238 -20.04 -4.05 -11.36
N TYR A 239 -19.96 -5.34 -11.71
CA TYR A 239 -19.80 -6.41 -10.73
C TYR A 239 -18.47 -6.31 -10.00
N LEU A 240 -17.36 -6.12 -10.74
CA LEU A 240 -16.05 -5.96 -10.12
C LEU A 240 -15.93 -4.62 -9.38
N ALA A 241 -16.46 -3.54 -9.96
CA ALA A 241 -16.43 -2.22 -9.32
C ALA A 241 -17.16 -2.24 -7.96
N SER A 242 -18.38 -2.81 -7.90
CA SER A 242 -19.11 -2.98 -6.64
C SER A 242 -18.39 -3.91 -5.68
N ALA A 243 -17.84 -5.04 -6.18
CA ALA A 243 -17.07 -5.98 -5.37
C ALA A 243 -15.87 -5.31 -4.69
N LEU A 244 -15.11 -4.47 -5.40
CA LEU A 244 -13.97 -3.74 -4.83
C LEU A 244 -14.39 -2.86 -3.64
N VAL A 245 -15.51 -2.15 -3.74
CA VAL A 245 -16.00 -1.32 -2.63
C VAL A 245 -16.39 -2.18 -1.43
N LYS A 246 -17.11 -3.29 -1.67
CA LYS A 246 -17.55 -4.21 -0.61
C LYS A 246 -16.40 -4.97 0.05
N ILE A 247 -15.39 -5.36 -0.72
CA ILE A 247 -14.16 -5.98 -0.19
C ILE A 247 -13.45 -4.99 0.73
N ALA A 248 -13.24 -3.75 0.27
CA ALA A 248 -12.60 -2.73 1.07
C ALA A 248 -13.36 -2.47 2.38
N TYR A 249 -14.69 -2.33 2.31
CA TYR A 249 -15.54 -2.18 3.48
C TYR A 249 -15.43 -3.40 4.41
N GLY A 250 -15.51 -4.60 3.85
CA GLY A 250 -15.41 -5.85 4.60
C GLY A 250 -14.14 -5.88 5.43
N ILE A 251 -12.97 -5.64 4.80
CA ILE A 251 -11.65 -5.60 5.46
C ILE A 251 -11.61 -4.62 6.66
N VAL A 252 -12.32 -3.49 6.58
CA VAL A 252 -12.34 -2.49 7.66
C VAL A 252 -13.37 -2.84 8.74
N SER A 253 -14.47 -3.49 8.36
CA SER A 253 -15.59 -3.80 9.24
C SER A 253 -15.40 -5.08 10.05
N THR A 254 -14.58 -6.02 9.55
CA THR A 254 -14.27 -7.28 10.23
C THR A 254 -13.22 -7.10 11.30
N VAL A 255 -13.33 -7.90 12.36
CA VAL A 255 -12.35 -7.87 13.46
C VAL A 255 -11.06 -8.54 13.00
N ASP A 256 -9.99 -7.76 12.87
CA ASP A 256 -8.64 -8.26 12.58
C ASP A 256 -8.14 -9.11 13.77
N THR A 257 -8.04 -10.43 13.60
CA THR A 257 -7.22 -11.24 14.52
C THR A 257 -5.74 -11.14 14.12
N GLU A 258 -4.78 -11.49 15.00
CA GLU A 258 -3.36 -11.55 14.60
C GLU A 258 -3.15 -12.45 13.38
N LYS A 259 -3.89 -13.58 13.32
CA LYS A 259 -3.86 -14.51 12.20
C LYS A 259 -4.40 -13.88 10.92
N THR A 260 -5.49 -13.13 11.01
CA THR A 260 -6.06 -12.35 9.89
C THR A 260 -5.07 -11.32 9.38
N LYS A 261 -4.49 -10.51 10.27
CA LYS A 261 -3.51 -9.50 9.87
C LYS A 261 -2.30 -10.13 9.18
N SER A 262 -1.78 -11.23 9.73
CA SER A 262 -0.72 -12.01 9.11
C SER A 262 -1.13 -12.52 7.71
N LEU A 263 -2.35 -13.01 7.54
CA LEU A 263 -2.87 -13.45 6.24
C LEU A 263 -2.91 -12.28 5.25
N MET A 264 -3.49 -11.15 5.64
CA MET A 264 -3.65 -9.96 4.80
C MET A 264 -2.29 -9.34 4.43
N GLU A 265 -1.34 -9.29 5.37
CA GLU A 265 0.03 -8.83 5.11
C GLU A 265 0.81 -9.83 4.25
N GLY A 266 0.69 -11.13 4.52
CA GLY A 266 1.37 -12.20 3.79
C GLY A 266 0.85 -12.43 2.37
N THR A 267 -0.41 -12.05 2.10
CA THR A 267 -1.05 -12.16 0.78
C THR A 267 -1.20 -10.80 0.08
N ARG A 268 -0.66 -9.72 0.67
CA ARG A 268 -0.83 -8.34 0.22
C ARG A 268 -0.55 -8.12 -1.26
N THR A 269 0.47 -8.78 -1.81
CA THR A 269 0.90 -8.61 -3.20
C THR A 269 0.20 -9.56 -4.18
N LEU A 270 -0.57 -10.52 -3.68
CA LEU A 270 -1.26 -11.55 -4.47
C LEU A 270 -2.78 -11.38 -4.45
N GLY A 271 -3.31 -10.71 -3.44
CA GLY A 271 -4.75 -10.55 -3.31
C GLY A 271 -5.28 -9.42 -4.15
N ILE A 272 -6.54 -9.56 -4.57
CA ILE A 272 -7.32 -8.60 -5.35
C ILE A 272 -7.28 -7.16 -4.82
N TYR A 273 -6.93 -6.98 -3.54
CA TYR A 273 -6.82 -5.70 -2.89
C TYR A 273 -5.56 -5.60 -2.00
N ASP A 274 -4.83 -4.50 -2.13
CA ASP A 274 -3.78 -4.13 -1.18
C ASP A 274 -4.41 -3.80 0.18
N PHE A 275 -4.04 -4.55 1.23
CA PHE A 275 -4.61 -4.39 2.58
C PHE A 275 -4.51 -2.96 3.10
N ASN A 276 -3.37 -2.27 2.92
CA ASN A 276 -3.19 -0.92 3.44
C ASN A 276 -4.03 0.09 2.66
N SER A 277 -3.99 0.04 1.32
CA SER A 277 -4.80 0.92 0.48
C SER A 277 -6.30 0.66 0.63
N SER A 278 -6.71 -0.57 0.96
CA SER A 278 -8.12 -0.94 1.17
C SER A 278 -8.76 -0.21 2.34
N LYS A 279 -8.00 0.09 3.39
CA LYS A 279 -8.54 0.76 4.59
C LYS A 279 -9.07 2.15 4.26
N ALA A 280 -8.36 2.87 3.38
CA ALA A 280 -8.78 4.19 2.96
C ALA A 280 -10.13 4.16 2.21
N PHE A 281 -10.29 3.21 1.29
CA PHE A 281 -11.53 3.11 0.54
C PHE A 281 -12.67 2.45 1.34
N GLY A 282 -12.35 1.51 2.23
CA GLY A 282 -13.30 0.73 3.01
C GLY A 282 -14.06 1.54 4.06
N LEU A 283 -13.40 2.51 4.68
CA LEU A 283 -14.02 3.46 5.61
C LEU A 283 -15.15 4.29 4.95
N VAL A 284 -15.04 4.51 3.64
CA VAL A 284 -16.04 5.22 2.81
C VAL A 284 -17.13 4.27 2.32
N GLY A 285 -16.80 2.99 2.13
CA GLY A 285 -17.74 1.97 1.65
C GLY A 285 -18.87 1.62 2.63
N SER A 286 -18.79 2.04 3.90
CA SER A 286 -19.81 1.72 4.92
C SER A 286 -21.20 2.20 4.55
N ASP A 287 -21.32 3.43 4.06
CA ASP A 287 -22.62 4.02 3.74
C ASP A 287 -23.21 3.41 2.47
N TYR A 288 -22.35 3.11 1.48
CA TYR A 288 -22.74 2.33 0.30
C TYR A 288 -23.28 0.95 0.65
N VAL A 289 -22.62 0.23 1.56
CA VAL A 289 -23.03 -1.14 1.92
C VAL A 289 -24.33 -1.16 2.72
N HIS A 290 -24.55 -0.21 3.62
CA HIS A 290 -25.74 -0.20 4.48
C HIS A 290 -26.93 0.54 3.89
N ASN A 291 -26.70 1.72 3.29
CA ASN A 291 -27.74 2.63 2.84
C ASN A 291 -27.84 2.73 1.31
N GLY A 292 -26.89 2.15 0.58
CA GLY A 292 -26.82 2.23 -0.88
C GLY A 292 -26.38 3.60 -1.39
N ASP A 293 -25.89 4.49 -0.52
CA ASP A 293 -25.40 5.80 -0.94
C ASP A 293 -24.08 5.67 -1.71
N LYS A 294 -24.06 6.27 -2.90
CA LYS A 294 -22.92 6.25 -3.81
C LYS A 294 -22.08 7.52 -3.70
N GLN A 295 -22.59 8.57 -3.07
CA GLN A 295 -21.96 9.89 -3.06
C GLN A 295 -20.58 9.85 -2.40
N THR A 296 -20.48 9.26 -1.21
CA THR A 296 -19.23 9.12 -0.46
C THR A 296 -18.17 8.35 -1.27
N VAL A 297 -18.59 7.26 -1.93
CA VAL A 297 -17.73 6.48 -2.83
C VAL A 297 -17.26 7.30 -4.02
N MET A 298 -18.14 8.08 -4.66
CA MET A 298 -17.76 8.97 -5.77
C MET A 298 -16.77 10.05 -5.34
N ASN A 299 -16.92 10.59 -4.13
CA ASN A 299 -16.00 11.57 -3.57
C ASN A 299 -14.61 10.96 -3.30
N ALA A 300 -14.56 9.70 -2.84
CA ALA A 300 -13.31 8.96 -2.72
C ALA A 300 -12.64 8.68 -4.08
N ILE A 301 -13.42 8.31 -5.10
CA ILE A 301 -12.93 8.15 -6.47
C ILE A 301 -12.34 9.47 -6.98
N ALA A 302 -13.02 10.60 -6.76
CA ALA A 302 -12.55 11.92 -7.19
C ALA A 302 -11.18 12.27 -6.60
N PHE A 303 -10.95 11.97 -5.32
CA PHE A 303 -9.65 12.15 -4.69
C PHE A 303 -8.56 11.31 -5.34
N ASP A 304 -8.80 10.01 -5.56
CA ASP A 304 -7.85 9.09 -6.20
C ASP A 304 -7.45 9.53 -7.61
N LEU A 305 -8.37 10.20 -8.32
CA LEU A 305 -8.17 10.69 -9.68
C LEU A 305 -7.44 12.04 -9.74
N LYS A 306 -7.70 12.96 -8.79
CA LYS A 306 -7.26 14.37 -8.88
C LYS A 306 -6.11 14.73 -7.95
N ASN A 307 -5.99 14.10 -6.79
CA ASN A 307 -5.04 14.53 -5.78
C ASN A 307 -3.61 13.99 -6.06
N LEU A 308 -2.64 14.89 -6.19
CA LEU A 308 -1.21 14.56 -6.36
C LEU A 308 -0.62 13.65 -5.25
N TRP A 309 -1.09 13.76 -4.00
CA TRP A 309 -0.70 12.82 -2.94
C TRP A 309 -1.19 11.41 -3.22
N ALA A 310 -2.39 11.25 -3.79
CA ALA A 310 -2.88 9.93 -4.18
C ALA A 310 -1.93 9.29 -5.21
N PHE A 311 -1.53 10.05 -6.25
CA PHE A 311 -0.51 9.60 -7.20
C PHE A 311 0.83 9.28 -6.53
N TRP A 312 1.32 10.15 -5.64
CA TRP A 312 2.60 9.94 -4.93
C TRP A 312 2.59 8.66 -4.08
N LEU A 313 1.48 8.38 -3.40
CA LEU A 313 1.33 7.19 -2.56
C LEU A 313 1.19 5.92 -3.39
N GLU A 314 0.55 5.99 -4.56
CA GLU A 314 0.42 4.87 -5.49
C GLU A 314 1.77 4.38 -6.04
N LEU A 315 2.77 5.25 -6.17
CA LEU A 315 4.10 4.86 -6.67
C LEU A 315 4.73 3.72 -5.85
N SER A 316 4.44 3.67 -4.55
CA SER A 316 4.92 2.64 -3.63
C SER A 316 3.92 1.49 -3.40
N SER A 317 2.86 1.39 -4.20
CA SER A 317 1.82 0.36 -4.12
C SER A 317 1.95 -0.67 -5.26
N SER A 318 1.74 -1.96 -4.98
CA SER A 318 1.66 -3.00 -6.02
C SER A 318 0.34 -2.96 -6.79
N HIS A 319 -0.71 -2.43 -6.16
CA HIS A 319 -2.05 -2.29 -6.73
C HIS A 319 -2.31 -0.84 -7.14
N PRO A 320 -3.04 -0.61 -8.25
CA PRO A 320 -3.52 0.72 -8.58
C PRO A 320 -4.54 1.20 -7.55
N LEU A 321 -4.71 2.51 -7.45
CA LEU A 321 -5.75 3.09 -6.59
C LEU A 321 -7.13 2.59 -7.03
N THR A 322 -7.98 2.29 -6.06
CA THR A 322 -9.31 1.74 -6.29
C THR A 322 -10.17 2.63 -7.17
N GLY A 323 -10.13 3.95 -6.96
CA GLY A 323 -10.88 4.88 -7.80
C GLY A 323 -10.45 4.83 -9.27
N LYS A 324 -9.17 4.59 -9.56
CA LYS A 324 -8.66 4.42 -10.93
C LYS A 324 -9.11 3.11 -11.55
N ARG A 325 -9.10 2.01 -10.78
CA ARG A 325 -9.63 0.70 -11.21
C ARG A 325 -11.13 0.78 -11.53
N ILE A 326 -11.92 1.37 -10.63
CA ILE A 326 -13.35 1.58 -10.83
C ILE A 326 -13.60 2.46 -12.05
N LYS A 327 -12.84 3.56 -12.24
CA LYS A 327 -12.92 4.37 -13.45
C LYS A 327 -12.74 3.53 -14.70
N GLN A 328 -11.66 2.74 -14.77
CA GLN A 328 -11.34 1.92 -15.94
C GLN A 328 -12.43 0.88 -16.23
N LEU A 329 -12.97 0.24 -15.19
CA LEU A 329 -14.05 -0.74 -15.30
C LEU A 329 -15.36 -0.13 -15.83
N LEU A 330 -15.63 1.13 -15.50
CA LEU A 330 -16.90 1.79 -15.77
C LEU A 330 -16.88 2.74 -16.97
N GLU A 331 -15.70 3.05 -17.54
CA GLU A 331 -15.52 4.05 -18.59
C GLU A 331 -16.44 3.85 -19.81
N ASN A 332 -16.69 2.57 -20.17
CA ASN A 332 -17.53 2.20 -21.31
C ASN A 332 -18.82 1.46 -20.90
N GLU A 333 -19.17 1.44 -19.61
CA GLU A 333 -20.39 0.80 -19.15
C GLU A 333 -21.61 1.67 -19.50
N PRO A 334 -22.64 1.12 -20.17
CA PRO A 334 -23.84 1.88 -20.54
C PRO A 334 -24.60 2.44 -19.33
N SER A 335 -24.62 1.67 -18.23
CA SER A 335 -25.27 2.03 -16.98
C SER A 335 -24.30 1.74 -15.83
N PRO A 336 -23.35 2.65 -15.55
CA PRO A 336 -22.33 2.42 -14.55
C PRO A 336 -22.91 2.50 -13.13
N VAL A 337 -22.46 1.61 -12.25
CA VAL A 337 -22.91 1.55 -10.85
C VAL A 337 -22.50 2.80 -10.08
N PHE A 338 -21.36 3.41 -10.43
CA PHE A 338 -20.89 4.71 -9.94
C PHE A 338 -20.74 5.69 -11.12
N ASP A 339 -21.23 6.92 -10.98
CA ASP A 339 -21.12 7.94 -12.02
C ASP A 339 -19.74 8.63 -11.98
N VAL A 340 -18.73 7.95 -12.53
CA VAL A 340 -17.33 8.41 -12.52
C VAL A 340 -17.15 9.74 -13.25
N ARG A 341 -18.01 10.05 -14.23
CA ARG A 341 -17.93 11.33 -14.98
C ARG A 341 -18.19 12.52 -14.07
N ARG A 342 -19.07 12.38 -13.07
CA ARG A 342 -19.27 13.44 -12.06
C ARG A 342 -18.01 13.70 -11.26
N ALA A 343 -17.30 12.65 -10.85
CA ALA A 343 -16.04 12.77 -10.11
C ALA A 343 -14.97 13.55 -10.91
N GLU A 344 -14.93 13.35 -12.23
CA GLU A 344 -14.02 14.06 -13.14
C GLU A 344 -14.36 15.54 -13.32
N VAL A 345 -15.65 15.91 -13.28
CA VAL A 345 -16.11 17.28 -13.53
C VAL A 345 -16.17 18.15 -12.25
N LEU A 346 -15.98 17.56 -11.06
CA LEU A 346 -15.90 18.33 -9.81
C LEU A 346 -14.91 19.50 -9.90
N ASP A 347 -15.33 20.67 -9.44
CA ASP A 347 -14.47 21.87 -9.43
C ASP A 347 -13.19 21.62 -8.64
N PHE A 348 -12.04 21.90 -9.27
CA PHE A 348 -10.73 21.59 -8.72
C PHE A 348 -9.71 22.60 -9.26
N ASP A 349 -9.31 23.54 -8.41
CA ASP A 349 -8.20 24.44 -8.66
C ASP A 349 -6.87 23.68 -8.61
N VAL A 350 -6.37 23.36 -9.79
CA VAL A 350 -5.09 22.67 -10.01
C VAL A 350 -3.91 23.50 -9.50
N ASN A 351 -3.90 24.81 -9.74
CA ASN A 351 -2.77 25.67 -9.37
C ASN A 351 -2.61 25.73 -7.84
N ARG A 352 -3.74 25.89 -7.14
CA ARG A 352 -3.77 25.81 -5.69
C ARG A 352 -3.25 24.46 -5.20
N HIS A 353 -3.74 23.36 -5.79
CA HIS A 353 -3.33 22.02 -5.36
C HIS A 353 -1.84 21.77 -5.53
N TYR A 354 -1.26 22.21 -6.66
CA TYR A 354 0.17 22.10 -6.91
C TYR A 354 0.98 22.89 -5.88
N GLY A 355 0.59 24.15 -5.61
CA GLY A 355 1.23 24.97 -4.59
C GLY A 355 1.18 24.33 -3.20
N GLU A 356 0.02 23.82 -2.80
CA GLU A 356 -0.17 23.11 -1.54
C GLU A 356 0.64 21.82 -1.46
N PHE A 357 0.70 21.04 -2.55
CA PHE A 357 1.48 19.80 -2.63
C PHE A 357 2.99 20.05 -2.49
N PHE A 358 3.55 21.03 -3.20
CA PHE A 358 4.98 21.35 -3.09
C PHE A 358 5.33 21.96 -1.72
N ALA A 359 4.43 22.75 -1.13
CA ALA A 359 4.60 23.21 0.25
C ALA A 359 4.63 22.03 1.23
N ASP A 360 3.69 21.08 1.10
CA ASP A 360 3.68 19.87 1.91
C ASP A 360 4.98 19.05 1.72
N LEU A 361 5.47 18.90 0.49
CA LEU A 361 6.70 18.19 0.19
C LEU A 361 7.92 18.86 0.84
N ALA A 362 8.02 20.18 0.73
CA ALA A 362 9.07 20.97 1.37
C ALA A 362 9.04 20.78 2.89
N MET A 363 7.86 20.90 3.51
CA MET A 363 7.70 20.73 4.96
C MET A 363 7.96 19.30 5.44
N LYS A 364 7.62 18.29 4.63
CA LYS A 364 7.88 16.87 4.93
C LYS A 364 9.39 16.57 5.04
N TYR A 365 10.20 17.16 4.17
CA TYR A 365 11.64 16.92 4.08
C TYR A 365 12.52 18.03 4.67
N LEU A 366 11.92 19.09 5.24
CA LEU A 366 12.64 20.25 5.77
C LEU A 366 13.71 19.88 6.80
N TRP A 367 13.43 18.91 7.67
CA TRP A 367 14.36 18.44 8.70
C TRP A 367 15.63 17.79 8.13
N LEU A 368 15.53 17.08 7.00
CA LEU A 368 16.70 16.53 6.30
C LEU A 368 17.51 17.66 5.68
N PHE A 369 16.85 18.60 5.00
CA PHE A 369 17.51 19.71 4.35
C PHE A 369 18.28 20.58 5.35
N LEU A 370 17.64 20.97 6.44
CA LEU A 370 18.29 21.74 7.50
C LEU A 370 19.37 20.94 8.23
N GLY A 371 19.19 19.62 8.40
CA GLY A 371 20.23 18.74 8.92
C GLY A 371 21.47 18.70 8.03
N VAL A 372 21.31 18.61 6.70
CA VAL A 372 22.40 18.66 5.73
C VAL A 372 23.13 20.00 5.75
N ILE A 373 22.40 21.12 5.83
CA ILE A 373 23.02 22.44 6.04
C ILE A 373 23.82 22.44 7.35
N GLY A 374 23.27 21.84 8.41
CA GLY A 374 23.94 21.68 9.69
C GLY A 374 25.29 20.95 9.60
N LEU A 375 25.45 20.03 8.65
CA LEU A 375 26.73 19.34 8.41
C LEU A 375 27.86 20.28 7.95
N THR A 376 27.56 21.48 7.44
CA THR A 376 28.61 22.48 7.14
C THR A 376 29.39 22.89 8.39
N GLY A 377 28.81 22.72 9.58
CA GLY A 377 29.48 22.91 10.86
C GLY A 377 30.74 22.05 11.04
N PHE A 378 30.87 20.92 10.32
CA PHE A 378 32.09 20.10 10.36
C PHE A 378 33.34 20.85 9.87
N ALA A 379 33.18 21.92 9.07
CA ALA A 379 34.27 22.82 8.70
C ALA A 379 34.89 23.54 9.92
N PHE A 380 34.15 23.65 11.02
CA PHE A 380 34.56 24.28 12.28
C PHE A 380 34.82 23.27 13.40
N GLY A 381 34.85 21.97 13.08
CA GLY A 381 35.15 20.88 14.00
C GLY A 381 33.99 19.91 14.24
N LEU A 382 34.32 18.75 14.83
CA LEU A 382 33.37 17.66 15.07
C LEU A 382 32.15 18.08 15.90
N LYS A 383 32.38 18.83 16.99
CA LYS A 383 31.30 19.30 17.87
C LYS A 383 30.36 20.27 17.15
N ALA A 384 30.92 21.22 16.38
CA ALA A 384 30.14 22.18 15.60
C ALA A 384 29.32 21.46 14.51
N GLY A 385 29.87 20.44 13.86
CA GLY A 385 29.16 19.62 12.88
C GLY A 385 28.00 18.82 13.48
N LEU A 386 28.23 18.14 14.60
CA LEU A 386 27.18 17.38 15.30
C LEU A 386 26.09 18.29 15.86
N ALA A 387 26.47 19.42 16.45
CA ALA A 387 25.53 20.43 16.94
C ALA A 387 24.68 21.01 15.81
N GLY A 388 25.32 21.43 14.70
CA GLY A 388 24.62 21.95 13.53
C GLY A 388 23.62 20.96 12.94
N LEU A 389 24.00 19.68 12.83
CA LEU A 389 23.11 18.61 12.38
C LEU A 389 21.88 18.48 13.30
N LEU A 390 22.08 18.38 14.61
CA LEU A 390 21.00 18.20 15.59
C LEU A 390 20.06 19.41 15.67
N VAL A 391 20.62 20.62 15.65
CA VAL A 391 19.84 21.87 15.62
C VAL A 391 19.04 21.97 14.32
N GLY A 392 19.66 21.68 13.17
CA GLY A 392 18.98 21.68 11.87
C GLY A 392 17.81 20.70 11.82
N ILE A 393 18.04 19.46 12.26
CA ILE A 393 16.98 18.44 12.36
C ILE A 393 15.87 18.91 13.30
N GLY A 394 16.22 19.36 14.51
CA GLY A 394 15.26 19.81 15.52
C GLY A 394 14.39 20.98 15.03
N LEU A 395 15.00 22.00 14.43
CA LEU A 395 14.28 23.14 13.86
C LEU A 395 13.34 22.71 12.73
N GLY A 396 13.79 21.85 11.82
CA GLY A 396 12.96 21.38 10.72
C GLY A 396 11.78 20.53 11.19
N LEU A 397 11.99 19.67 12.18
CA LEU A 397 10.89 18.90 12.81
C LEU A 397 9.90 19.82 13.54
N PHE A 398 10.39 20.89 14.17
CA PHE A 398 9.54 21.84 14.89
C PHE A 398 8.62 22.60 13.93
N LEU A 399 9.19 23.13 12.85
CA LEU A 399 8.43 23.81 11.80
C LEU A 399 7.43 22.87 11.13
N ARG A 400 7.82 21.62 10.86
CA ARG A 400 6.92 20.59 10.35
C ARG A 400 5.75 20.33 11.31
N ALA A 401 6.01 20.24 12.62
CA ALA A 401 4.95 20.02 13.61
C ALA A 401 3.94 21.18 13.64
N LEU A 402 4.39 22.43 13.54
CA LEU A 402 3.49 23.60 13.45
C LEU A 402 2.62 23.56 12.19
N TYR A 403 3.19 23.12 11.07
CA TYR A 403 2.48 22.99 9.80
C TYR A 403 1.48 21.83 9.79
N ALA A 404 1.86 20.69 10.40
CA ALA A 404 1.00 19.52 10.52
C ALA A 404 -0.22 19.80 11.41
N PHE A 405 -0.04 20.52 12.53
CA PHE A 405 -1.08 20.79 13.52
C PHE A 405 -1.48 22.28 13.59
N PRO A 406 -2.15 22.83 12.57
CA PRO A 406 -2.54 24.24 12.54
C PRO A 406 -3.51 24.59 13.67
N SER A 407 -3.31 25.76 14.29
CA SER A 407 -4.13 26.23 15.44
C SER A 407 -5.47 26.87 15.06
N ARG A 408 -5.99 26.62 13.84
CA ARG A 408 -7.27 27.20 13.40
C ARG A 408 -8.45 26.55 14.14
N ALA A 409 -9.54 27.29 14.33
CA ALA A 409 -10.75 26.75 14.92
C ALA A 409 -11.31 25.62 14.03
N PRO A 410 -11.72 24.47 14.61
CA PRO A 410 -12.30 23.40 13.83
C PRO A 410 -13.69 23.80 13.32
N SER A 411 -14.00 23.43 12.09
CA SER A 411 -15.38 23.38 11.61
C SER A 411 -16.05 22.11 12.14
N SER A 412 -17.33 22.20 12.53
CA SER A 412 -18.16 20.99 12.69
C SER A 412 -18.29 20.33 11.32
N THR A 413 -17.86 19.08 11.21
CA THR A 413 -17.80 18.34 9.95
C THR A 413 -18.39 16.95 10.12
N THR A 414 -18.76 16.32 9.02
CA THR A 414 -18.98 14.87 8.94
C THR A 414 -17.74 14.16 8.42
N ILE A 415 -17.70 12.84 8.52
CA ILE A 415 -16.67 12.01 7.89
C ILE A 415 -16.74 12.16 6.37
N ASP A 416 -17.93 12.22 5.77
CA ASP A 416 -18.07 12.50 4.34
C ASP A 416 -17.47 13.86 3.95
N ASP A 417 -17.66 14.93 4.74
CA ASP A 417 -17.04 16.24 4.45
C ASP A 417 -15.50 16.20 4.44
N LEU A 418 -14.92 15.33 5.28
CA LEU A 418 -13.47 15.12 5.34
C LEU A 418 -13.00 14.24 4.18
N MET A 419 -13.72 13.16 3.89
CA MET A 419 -13.42 12.23 2.80
C MET A 419 -13.74 12.80 1.41
N SER A 420 -14.49 13.89 1.35
CA SER A 420 -14.77 14.65 0.12
C SER A 420 -13.76 15.74 -0.15
N ASP A 421 -12.82 15.97 0.77
CA ASP A 421 -11.77 16.96 0.60
C ASP A 421 -10.74 16.50 -0.44
N LEU A 422 -10.81 17.10 -1.62
CA LEU A 422 -9.87 16.87 -2.71
C LEU A 422 -8.47 17.43 -2.42
N TYR A 423 -8.32 18.34 -1.45
CA TYR A 423 -7.05 18.97 -1.06
C TYR A 423 -6.48 18.38 0.24
N ALA A 424 -7.10 17.32 0.77
CA ALA A 424 -6.60 16.64 1.95
C ALA A 424 -5.16 16.14 1.73
N SER A 425 -4.38 16.20 2.80
CA SER A 425 -2.94 15.94 2.78
C SER A 425 -2.55 14.94 3.86
N PRO A 426 -1.55 14.08 3.61
CA PRO A 426 -0.94 13.25 4.64
C PRO A 426 0.08 14.02 5.51
N VAL A 427 0.37 15.28 5.19
CA VAL A 427 1.37 16.11 5.88
C VAL A 427 0.71 17.26 6.64
N ARG A 428 -0.31 17.89 6.04
CA ARG A 428 -1.02 19.04 6.59
C ARG A 428 -2.38 18.61 7.13
N GLY A 429 -2.55 18.71 8.45
CA GLY A 429 -3.78 18.33 9.10
C GLY A 429 -4.89 19.35 8.88
N ARG A 430 -6.08 18.89 8.49
CA ARG A 430 -7.30 19.72 8.43
C ARG A 430 -8.00 19.69 9.80
N PRO A 431 -8.11 20.82 10.52
CA PRO A 431 -8.84 20.85 11.79
C PRO A 431 -10.30 20.42 11.59
N CYS A 432 -10.76 19.50 12.43
CA CYS A 432 -12.11 18.94 12.35
C CYS A 432 -12.71 18.71 13.74
N ALA A 433 -14.05 18.67 13.78
CA ALA A 433 -14.81 18.25 14.93
C ALA A 433 -15.94 17.33 14.48
N LEU A 434 -15.97 16.10 14.99
CA LEU A 434 -16.94 15.07 14.62
C LEU A 434 -17.82 14.70 15.82
N ASN A 435 -19.05 14.31 15.54
CA ASN A 435 -20.00 13.80 16.53
C ASN A 435 -20.47 12.41 16.10
N GLY A 436 -20.40 11.43 17.00
CA GLY A 436 -20.63 10.04 16.63
C GLY A 436 -20.43 9.09 17.80
N GLU A 437 -19.98 7.87 17.50
CA GLU A 437 -19.82 6.78 18.44
C GLU A 437 -18.48 6.06 18.25
N LEU A 438 -17.89 5.60 19.35
CA LEU A 438 -16.70 4.76 19.35
C LEU A 438 -17.11 3.31 19.12
N VAL A 439 -17.01 2.83 17.88
CA VAL A 439 -17.52 1.49 17.51
C VAL A 439 -16.46 0.39 17.62
N GLY A 440 -15.19 0.75 17.84
CA GLY A 440 -14.11 -0.23 17.96
C GLY A 440 -12.75 0.39 18.28
N ARG A 441 -11.73 -0.45 18.24
CA ARG A 441 -10.30 -0.07 18.37
C ARG A 441 -9.74 0.33 17.00
N GLY A 442 -8.70 1.16 16.99
CA GLY A 442 -8.06 1.64 15.75
C GLY A 442 -7.24 0.57 15.04
N VAL A 443 -6.76 -0.43 15.77
CA VAL A 443 -6.39 -1.73 15.21
C VAL A 443 -7.46 -2.73 15.67
N PRO A 444 -8.37 -3.15 14.77
CA PRO A 444 -9.38 -4.15 15.10
C PRO A 444 -8.73 -5.39 15.73
N GLY A 445 -9.36 -5.95 16.77
CA GLY A 445 -8.90 -7.16 17.50
C GLY A 445 -7.60 -7.05 18.31
N PHE A 446 -6.88 -5.92 18.27
CA PHE A 446 -5.73 -5.69 19.15
C PHE A 446 -6.17 -5.00 20.45
N GLU A 447 -6.21 -5.76 21.56
CA GLU A 447 -6.69 -5.25 22.86
C GLU A 447 -5.81 -4.12 23.44
N PHE A 448 -4.56 -4.00 22.98
CA PHE A 448 -3.62 -2.97 23.40
C PHE A 448 -3.59 -1.75 22.46
N SER A 449 -4.48 -1.67 21.46
CA SER A 449 -4.60 -0.48 20.60
C SER A 449 -5.20 0.68 21.38
N GLU A 450 -4.47 1.77 21.54
CA GLU A 450 -4.91 3.01 22.17
C GLU A 450 -5.84 3.84 21.28
N ASP A 451 -5.81 3.58 19.98
CA ASP A 451 -6.59 4.23 18.95
C ASP A 451 -8.04 3.71 18.91
N PHE A 452 -8.92 4.49 18.30
CA PHE A 452 -10.34 4.15 18.19
C PHE A 452 -10.81 4.10 16.74
N MET A 453 -11.78 3.24 16.46
CA MET A 453 -12.64 3.35 15.29
C MET A 453 -13.87 4.18 15.68
N PHE A 454 -14.12 5.24 14.92
CA PHE A 454 -15.21 6.17 15.15
C PHE A 454 -16.19 6.13 13.99
N ARG A 455 -17.48 6.13 14.32
CA ARG A 455 -18.58 6.14 13.35
C ARG A 455 -19.43 7.39 13.55
N ASP A 456 -19.69 8.10 12.47
CA ASP A 456 -20.75 9.12 12.44
C ASP A 456 -21.89 8.66 11.52
N SER A 457 -22.82 9.56 11.18
CA SER A 457 -23.94 9.23 10.30
C SER A 457 -23.55 8.95 8.84
N THR A 458 -22.31 9.24 8.44
CA THR A 458 -21.85 9.24 7.04
C THR A 458 -20.74 8.23 6.78
N GLY A 459 -20.04 7.73 7.80
CA GLY A 459 -18.99 6.75 7.59
C GLY A 459 -18.22 6.33 8.83
N LEU A 460 -17.05 5.74 8.57
CA LEU A 460 -16.09 5.28 9.58
C LEU A 460 -14.76 6.03 9.44
N ILE A 461 -14.06 6.27 10.55
CA ILE A 461 -12.71 6.83 10.54
C ILE A 461 -11.90 6.38 11.75
N TYR A 462 -10.58 6.27 11.59
CA TYR A 462 -9.67 6.04 12.71
C TYR A 462 -9.40 7.33 13.49
N LEU A 463 -9.41 7.24 14.80
CA LEU A 463 -8.94 8.28 15.71
C LEU A 463 -7.61 7.84 16.32
N ASP A 464 -6.57 8.61 16.03
CA ASP A 464 -5.21 8.37 16.54
C ASP A 464 -5.04 9.11 17.86
N TYR A 465 -4.80 8.35 18.93
CA TYR A 465 -4.65 8.85 20.29
C TYR A 465 -3.22 8.71 20.78
N GLN A 466 -2.63 9.84 21.18
CA GLN A 466 -1.35 9.85 21.87
C GLN A 466 -1.45 10.33 23.33
N HIS A 467 -1.05 9.48 24.29
CA HIS A 467 -0.85 9.88 25.69
C HIS A 467 0.42 10.74 25.82
N GLY A 468 0.49 11.60 26.85
CA GLY A 468 1.66 12.44 27.13
C GLY A 468 2.96 11.68 27.48
N ILE A 469 2.88 10.36 27.66
CA ILE A 469 4.02 9.46 27.87
C ILE A 469 3.83 8.34 26.84
N PRO A 470 4.45 8.44 25.65
CA PRO A 470 4.12 7.60 24.50
C PRO A 470 4.10 6.11 24.75
N LEU A 471 5.10 5.56 25.44
CA LEU A 471 5.22 4.11 25.60
C LEU A 471 4.26 3.59 26.69
N LEU A 472 4.52 3.98 27.95
CA LEU A 472 3.79 3.47 29.10
C LEU A 472 2.36 4.02 29.18
N GLY A 473 2.17 5.28 28.79
CA GLY A 473 0.88 5.94 28.86
C GLY A 473 -0.11 5.41 27.83
N ASN A 474 0.32 5.16 26.59
CA ASN A 474 -0.55 4.56 25.58
C ASN A 474 -0.98 3.15 26.01
N LEU A 475 -0.04 2.32 26.46
CA LEU A 475 -0.33 0.98 26.94
C LEU A 475 -1.30 0.98 28.13
N LEU A 476 -1.04 1.80 29.15
CA LEU A 476 -1.92 1.91 30.31
C LEU A 476 -3.32 2.38 29.91
N PHE A 477 -3.42 3.39 29.05
CA PHE A 477 -4.70 3.87 28.56
C PHE A 477 -5.46 2.80 27.78
N ALA A 478 -4.77 2.06 26.91
CA ALA A 478 -5.35 1.00 26.11
C ALA A 478 -5.93 -0.13 26.97
N VAL A 479 -5.25 -0.53 28.05
CA VAL A 479 -5.70 -1.62 28.93
C VAL A 479 -6.78 -1.17 29.91
N THR A 480 -6.71 0.06 30.42
CA THR A 480 -7.56 0.50 31.54
C THR A 480 -8.82 1.24 31.12
N LYS A 481 -8.77 2.07 30.07
CA LYS A 481 -9.82 3.04 29.76
C LYS A 481 -10.40 2.87 28.35
N ALA A 482 -9.60 2.54 27.36
CA ALA A 482 -10.08 2.46 25.98
C ALA A 482 -11.23 1.45 25.78
N LYS A 483 -11.20 0.30 26.48
CA LYS A 483 -12.27 -0.72 26.39
C LYS A 483 -13.61 -0.22 26.93
N SER A 484 -13.62 0.59 28.00
CA SER A 484 -14.85 1.05 28.63
C SER A 484 -15.59 2.13 27.83
N LEU A 485 -14.90 2.76 26.86
CA LEU A 485 -15.46 3.83 26.04
C LEU A 485 -16.15 3.31 24.77
N LEU A 486 -15.94 2.05 24.41
CA LEU A 486 -16.53 1.43 23.22
C LEU A 486 -18.05 1.31 23.37
N GLY A 487 -18.78 1.58 22.28
CA GLY A 487 -20.24 1.70 22.24
C GLY A 487 -20.78 3.03 22.78
N GLY A 488 -19.89 3.93 23.23
CA GLY A 488 -20.26 5.23 23.78
C GLY A 488 -20.34 6.33 22.73
N LYS A 489 -21.34 7.21 22.86
CA LYS A 489 -21.37 8.47 22.10
C LYS A 489 -20.19 9.34 22.49
N ALA A 490 -19.51 9.90 21.50
CA ALA A 490 -18.36 10.76 21.70
C ALA A 490 -18.34 11.92 20.70
N LYS A 491 -17.75 13.03 21.14
CA LYS A 491 -17.38 14.15 20.28
C LYS A 491 -15.87 14.22 20.21
N CYS A 492 -15.30 14.22 19.02
CA CYS A 492 -13.86 14.34 18.86
C CYS A 492 -13.49 15.66 18.20
N LYS A 493 -12.34 16.19 18.59
CA LYS A 493 -11.68 17.31 17.91
C LYS A 493 -10.26 16.90 17.61
N GLY A 494 -9.80 17.24 16.41
CA GLY A 494 -8.45 16.91 15.99
C GLY A 494 -8.08 17.47 14.63
N TRP A 495 -7.14 16.80 13.99
CA TRP A 495 -6.67 17.11 12.65
C TRP A 495 -6.80 15.89 11.76
N PHE A 496 -7.58 16.01 10.69
CA PHE A 496 -7.75 14.99 9.68
C PHE A 496 -6.55 14.95 8.72
N TYR A 497 -6.04 13.75 8.49
CA TYR A 497 -5.01 13.46 7.49
C TYR A 497 -5.50 12.39 6.54
N ARG A 498 -5.21 12.56 5.25
CA ARG A 498 -5.56 11.60 4.22
C ARG A 498 -4.31 11.12 3.50
N GLY A 499 -4.03 9.82 3.65
CA GLY A 499 -2.95 9.11 2.97
C GLY A 499 -3.35 7.66 2.72
N LEU A 500 -2.40 6.72 2.73
CA LEU A 500 -2.70 5.29 2.62
C LEU A 500 -3.57 4.78 3.79
N GLY A 501 -3.44 5.40 4.96
CA GLY A 501 -4.41 5.30 6.05
C GLY A 501 -4.89 6.70 6.41
N GLN A 502 -6.20 6.94 6.33
CA GLN A 502 -6.78 8.17 6.85
C GLN A 502 -7.09 8.03 8.34
N HIS A 503 -6.87 9.11 9.06
CA HIS A 503 -7.12 9.17 10.49
C HIS A 503 -7.34 10.62 10.91
N VAL A 504 -7.92 10.78 12.09
CA VAL A 504 -7.96 12.03 12.82
C VAL A 504 -6.99 11.93 13.98
N ALA A 505 -5.90 12.68 13.91
CA ALA A 505 -5.02 12.91 15.05
C ALA A 505 -5.79 13.69 16.12
N LEU A 506 -6.01 13.07 17.28
CA LEU A 506 -6.81 13.70 18.32
C LEU A 506 -6.09 14.91 18.95
N ASP A 507 -6.88 15.94 19.22
CA ASP A 507 -6.58 16.98 20.22
C ASP A 507 -7.27 16.57 21.54
N TYR A 508 -8.57 16.29 21.46
CA TYR A 508 -9.31 15.68 22.56
C TYR A 508 -10.52 14.88 22.08
N LEU A 509 -10.99 14.03 22.98
CA LEU A 509 -12.20 13.23 22.85
C LEU A 509 -13.10 13.50 24.07
N GLU A 510 -14.34 13.93 23.85
CA GLU A 510 -15.34 14.12 24.88
C GLU A 510 -16.29 12.93 24.89
N THR A 511 -16.38 12.25 26.04
CA THR A 511 -17.32 11.16 26.28
C THR A 511 -18.20 11.51 27.49
N SER A 512 -19.17 10.64 27.82
CA SER A 512 -19.96 10.74 29.05
C SER A 512 -19.09 10.81 30.31
N ASP A 513 -17.92 10.16 30.27
CA ASP A 513 -17.00 10.01 31.41
C ASP A 513 -16.02 11.18 31.53
N GLY A 514 -16.16 12.20 30.68
CA GLY A 514 -15.35 13.41 30.67
C GLY A 514 -14.48 13.56 29.42
N ARG A 515 -13.58 14.55 29.46
CA ARG A 515 -12.70 14.88 28.34
C ARG A 515 -11.36 14.15 28.47
N ILE A 516 -10.99 13.41 27.43
CA ILE A 516 -9.71 12.74 27.25
C ILE A 516 -8.85 13.59 26.32
N ILE A 517 -7.66 13.98 26.76
CA ILE A 517 -6.78 14.88 26.01
C ILE A 517 -5.67 14.08 25.36
N SER A 518 -5.47 14.26 24.06
CA SER A 518 -4.32 13.73 23.35
C SER A 518 -3.21 14.78 23.26
N ARG A 519 -1.96 14.32 23.25
CA ARG A 519 -0.76 15.18 23.30
C ARG A 519 0.07 15.15 22.03
N GLN A 520 -0.49 14.75 20.90
CA GLN A 520 0.23 14.61 19.62
C GLN A 520 1.04 15.86 19.24
N LYS A 521 0.37 17.02 19.15
CA LYS A 521 1.01 18.29 18.81
C LYS A 521 2.09 18.66 19.81
N THR A 522 1.77 18.56 21.10
CA THR A 522 2.70 18.92 22.19
C THR A 522 3.96 18.04 22.15
N LEU A 523 3.81 16.74 22.00
CA LEU A 523 4.93 15.80 21.94
C LEU A 523 5.79 16.00 20.69
N SER A 524 5.15 16.29 19.55
CA SER A 524 5.87 16.60 18.31
C SER A 524 6.74 17.85 18.46
N LEU A 525 6.20 18.90 19.09
CA LEU A 525 6.94 20.14 19.37
C LEU A 525 8.05 19.91 20.41
N LEU A 526 7.75 19.25 21.53
CA LEU A 526 8.73 18.97 22.59
C LEU A 526 9.88 18.09 22.10
N GLY A 527 9.59 17.03 21.34
CA GLY A 527 10.61 16.17 20.75
C GLY A 527 11.52 16.94 19.82
N ALA A 528 10.95 17.76 18.94
CA ALA A 528 11.71 18.62 18.03
C ALA A 528 12.59 19.63 18.78
N SER A 529 12.04 20.28 19.81
CA SER A 529 12.80 21.21 20.68
C SER A 529 13.90 20.50 21.45
N ALA A 530 13.70 19.25 21.90
CA ALA A 530 14.72 18.46 22.58
C ALA A 530 15.91 18.16 21.66
N PHE A 531 15.67 17.78 20.39
CA PHE A 531 16.75 17.60 19.40
C PHE A 531 17.60 18.87 19.25
N ALA A 532 16.94 20.03 19.11
CA ALA A 532 17.64 21.30 19.00
C ALA A 532 18.42 21.65 20.29
N ALA A 533 17.82 21.43 21.46
CA ALA A 533 18.46 21.68 22.75
C ALA A 533 19.70 20.80 22.96
N ILE A 534 19.64 19.51 22.61
CA ILE A 534 20.80 18.61 22.67
C ILE A 534 21.92 19.13 21.77
N GLY A 535 21.59 19.58 20.54
CA GLY A 535 22.57 20.20 19.65
C GLY A 535 23.23 21.44 20.26
N LEU A 536 22.46 22.30 20.92
CA LEU A 536 22.99 23.48 21.63
C LEU A 536 23.87 23.10 22.84
N VAL A 537 23.58 22.00 23.53
CA VAL A 537 24.43 21.50 24.61
C VAL A 537 25.74 20.93 24.04
N VAL A 538 25.70 20.22 22.92
CA VAL A 538 26.88 19.63 22.27
C VAL A 538 27.91 20.68 21.84
N ILE A 539 27.48 21.89 21.46
CA ILE A 539 28.40 22.99 21.11
C ILE A 539 28.93 23.73 22.35
N ALA A 540 28.19 23.69 23.46
CA ALA A 540 28.58 24.35 24.71
C ALA A 540 29.57 23.53 25.56
N LEU A 541 29.51 22.20 25.45
CA LEU A 541 30.46 21.25 26.05
C LEU A 541 31.71 21.12 25.19
#